data_AF-A0A353T0Y5-F1
#
_entry.id   AF-A0A353T0Y5-F1
#
_cell.length_a   1.000
_cell.length_b   1.000
_cell.length_c   1.000
_cell.angle_alpha   90.00
_cell.angle_beta   90.00
_cell.angle_gamma   90.00
#
_symmetry.space_group_name_H-M   'P 1'
#
loop_
_entity.id
_entity.type
_entity.pdbx_description
1 polymer ?
#
loop_
_entity_poly.entity_id
_entity_poly.type
_entity_poly.pdbx_seq_one_letter_code
_entity_poly.pdbx_strand_id
1 'polypeptide(L)' 'TERTREHPDLILGVSPRGSQALLKCVQVHAILNGREYVSPDDVKAMVKPVLAHRIILRNTSRIKENYN' A
#
# COMPACT_ATOMS: atom_id res chain seq x y z
N THR A 1 -1.34 -1.59 -7.85
CA THR A 1 -0.82 -0.29 -7.36
C THR A 1 -1.06 0.84 -8.35
N GLU A 2 -1.34 0.56 -9.63
CA GLU A 2 -1.66 1.56 -10.67
C GLU A 2 -2.67 2.62 -10.24
N ARG A 3 -3.79 2.20 -9.64
CA ARG A 3 -4.81 3.10 -9.07
C ARG A 3 -4.28 4.19 -8.13
N THR A 4 -3.16 3.96 -7.44
CA THR A 4 -2.54 4.98 -6.58
C THR A 4 -1.82 6.08 -7.38
N ARG A 5 -1.39 5.79 -8.60
CA ARG A 5 -0.69 6.74 -9.48
C ARG A 5 -1.65 7.69 -10.18
N GLU A 6 -2.89 7.25 -10.38
CA GLU A 6 -3.97 7.99 -11.03
C GLU A 6 -4.91 8.66 -10.01
N HIS A 7 -4.68 8.45 -8.71
CA HIS A 7 -5.57 8.94 -7.68
C HIS A 7 -5.47 10.48 -7.57
N PRO A 8 -6.58 11.24 -7.68
CA PRO A 8 -6.55 12.70 -7.74
C PRO A 8 -5.98 13.34 -6.46
N ASP A 9 -6.21 12.70 -5.31
CA ASP A 9 -5.72 13.17 -3.99
C ASP A 9 -4.23 12.88 -3.75
N LEU A 10 -3.52 12.25 -4.69
CA LEU A 10 -2.10 11.94 -4.56
C LEU A 10 -1.26 12.86 -5.47
N ILE A 11 -0.20 13.43 -4.91
CA ILE A 11 0.88 14.06 -5.69
C ILE A 11 1.80 12.96 -6.26
N LEU A 12 2.03 11.91 -5.48
CA LEU A 12 2.86 10.79 -5.89
C LEU A 12 2.24 9.48 -5.42
N GLY A 13 1.87 8.65 -6.39
CA GLY A 13 1.44 7.27 -6.14
C GLY A 13 2.60 6.28 -6.03
N VAL A 14 2.26 5.02 -5.77
CA VAL A 14 3.23 3.94 -5.64
C VAL A 14 3.90 3.64 -6.98
N SER A 15 5.23 3.71 -7.02
CA SER A 15 6.03 3.34 -8.20
C SER A 15 6.08 1.82 -8.42
N PRO A 16 6.53 1.32 -9.60
CA PRO A 16 6.72 -0.11 -9.83
C PRO A 16 7.60 -0.81 -8.77
N ARG A 17 8.54 -0.08 -8.15
CA ARG A 17 9.40 -0.61 -7.08
C ARG A 17 8.61 -0.92 -5.81
N GLY A 18 7.55 -0.15 -5.52
CA GLY A 18 6.65 -0.44 -4.40
C GLY A 18 5.84 -1.73 -4.62
N SER A 19 5.42 -2.02 -5.85
CA SER A 19 4.78 -3.30 -6.18
C SER A 19 5.72 -4.49 -5.95
N GLN A 20 6.98 -4.37 -6.37
CA GLN A 20 7.99 -5.42 -6.17
C GLN A 20 8.30 -5.63 -4.68
N ALA A 21 8.42 -4.54 -3.91
CA ALA A 21 8.59 -4.62 -2.47
C ALA A 21 7.39 -5.31 -1.80
N LEU A 22 6.16 -4.95 -2.18
CA LEU A 22 4.96 -5.59 -1.64
C LEU A 22 4.94 -7.09 -1.95
N LEU A 23 5.25 -7.50 -3.18
CA LEU A 23 5.31 -8.91 -3.57
C LEU A 23 6.26 -9.72 -2.69
N LYS A 24 7.48 -9.21 -2.47
CA LYS A 24 8.48 -9.87 -1.61
C LYS A 24 8.00 -9.96 -0.16
N CYS A 25 7.45 -8.88 0.37
CA CYS A 25 6.96 -8.84 1.76
C CYS A 25 5.78 -9.80 1.98
N VAL A 26 4.83 -9.92 1.04
CA VAL A 26 3.70 -10.85 1.21
C VAL A 26 4.13 -12.31 1.12
N GLN A 27 5.12 -12.63 0.29
CA GLN A 27 5.70 -13.97 0.21
C GLN A 27 6.40 -14.35 1.52
N VAL A 28 7.26 -13.46 2.04
CA VAL A 28 7.93 -13.66 3.33
C VAL A 28 6.92 -13.75 4.46
N HIS A 29 5.88 -12.92 4.46
CA HIS A 29 4.82 -12.97 5.47
C HIS A 29 4.08 -14.32 5.45
N ALA A 30 3.76 -14.87 4.28
CA ALA A 30 3.15 -16.20 4.18
C ALA A 30 4.07 -17.29 4.72
N ILE A 31 5.36 -17.28 4.35
CA ILE A 31 6.38 -18.23 4.81
C ILE A 31 6.55 -18.18 6.33
N LEU A 32 6.64 -16.98 6.91
CA LEU A 32 6.74 -16.80 8.37
C LEU A 32 5.51 -17.31 9.13
N ASN A 33 4.35 -17.36 8.46
CA ASN A 33 3.12 -17.94 8.99
C ASN A 33 2.94 -19.43 8.62
N GLY A 34 4.00 -20.10 8.16
CA GLY A 34 4.00 -21.54 7.86
C GLY A 34 3.19 -21.94 6.62
N ARG A 35 2.92 -21.00 5.70
CA ARG A 35 2.17 -21.23 4.46
C ARG A 35 3.07 -21.15 3.23
N GLU A 36 2.81 -22.03 2.27
CA GLU A 36 3.55 -22.10 1.00
C GLU A 36 2.98 -21.18 -0.09
N TYR A 37 1.83 -20.56 0.16
CA TYR A 37 1.17 -19.65 -0.77
C TYR A 37 0.68 -18.38 -0.07
N VAL A 38 0.64 -17.30 -0.85
CA VAL A 38 0.12 -16.01 -0.42
C VAL A 38 -1.40 -16.03 -0.43
N SER A 39 -2.00 -15.57 0.66
CA SER A 39 -3.43 -15.32 0.80
C SER A 39 -3.75 -13.83 0.65
N PRO A 40 -5.02 -13.45 0.40
CA PRO A 40 -5.44 -12.05 0.42
C PRO A 40 -5.14 -11.33 1.74
N ASP A 41 -5.11 -12.04 2.87
CA ASP A 41 -4.86 -11.42 4.17
C ASP A 41 -3.38 -11.04 4.37
N ASP A 42 -2.45 -11.74 3.73
CA ASP A 42 -1.03 -11.32 3.68
C ASP A 42 -0.90 -9.98 2.96
N VAL A 43 -1.63 -9.82 1.85
CA VAL A 43 -1.65 -8.57 1.08
C VAL A 43 -2.19 -7.44 1.93
N LYS A 44 -3.34 -7.63 2.60
CA LYS A 44 -3.92 -6.62 3.49
C LYS A 44 -2.97 -6.24 4.63
N ALA A 45 -2.34 -7.24 5.26
CA ALA A 45 -1.39 -7.03 6.35
C ALA A 45 -0.16 -6.21 5.90
N MET A 46 0.36 -6.48 4.69
CA MET A 46 1.60 -5.86 4.22
C MET A 46 1.41 -4.56 3.45
N VAL A 47 0.22 -4.27 2.90
CA VAL A 47 -0.01 -3.04 2.11
C VAL A 47 0.35 -1.77 2.89
N LYS A 48 -0.14 -1.63 4.14
CA LYS A 48 0.13 -0.43 4.95
C LYS A 48 1.62 -0.26 5.29
N PRO A 49 2.31 -1.24 5.92
CA PRO A 49 3.72 -1.08 6.28
C PRO A 49 4.63 -0.89 5.05
N VAL A 50 4.30 -1.49 3.90
CA VAL A 50 5.14 -1.40 2.71
C VAL A 50 4.88 -0.16 1.86
N LEU A 51 3.61 0.28 1.73
CA LEU A 51 3.24 1.32 0.77
C LEU A 51 2.95 2.70 1.39
N ALA A 52 2.58 2.79 2.68
CA ALA A 52 2.13 4.05 3.27
C ALA A 52 3.18 5.17 3.17
N HIS A 53 4.45 4.84 3.41
CA HIS A 53 5.57 5.78 3.31
C HIS A 53 6.03 6.06 1.87
N ARG A 54 5.39 5.44 0.88
CA ARG A 54 5.75 5.54 -0.55
C ARG A 54 4.73 6.33 -1.36
N ILE A 55 3.81 7.01 -0.68
CA ILE A 55 2.76 7.83 -1.27
C ILE A 55 2.88 9.24 -0.70
N ILE A 56 2.69 10.25 -1.56
CA ILE A 56 2.62 11.65 -1.14
C ILE A 56 1.23 12.17 -1.45
N LEU A 57 0.54 12.65 -0.42
CA LEU A 57 -0.78 13.26 -0.55
C LEU A 57 -0.65 14.62 -1.21
N ARG A 58 -1.63 14.99 -2.03
CA ARG A 58 -1.84 16.38 -2.41
C ARG A 58 -2.13 17.18 -1.16
N ASN A 59 -1.49 18.34 -1.04
CA ASN A 59 -1.62 19.22 0.11
C ASN A 59 -2.98 19.95 0.10
N THR A 60 -4.07 19.20 -0.09
CA THR A 60 -5.45 19.61 0.16
C THR A 60 -5.79 19.35 1.62
N SER A 61 -4.87 19.71 2.53
CA SER A 61 -5.00 19.63 3.99
C SER A 61 -6.13 20.52 4.50
N ARG A 62 -7.36 20.31 4.02
CA ARG A 62 -8.51 20.22 4.89
C ARG A 62 -8.47 18.80 5.41
N ILE A 63 -7.92 18.66 6.61
CA ILE A 63 -8.48 17.72 7.57
C ILE A 63 -10.00 17.83 7.36
N LYS A 64 -10.64 16.79 6.82
CA LYS A 64 -12.10 16.65 6.91
C LYS A 64 -12.40 16.40 8.39
N GLU A 65 -12.18 17.44 9.20
CA GLU A 65 -12.98 17.72 10.36
C GLU A 65 -14.39 17.87 9.82
N ASN A 66 -15.28 17.01 10.29
CA ASN A 66 -16.73 17.20 10.24
C ASN A 66 -17.37 17.21 8.86
N TYR A 67 -17.52 16.04 8.23
CA TYR A 67 -18.72 15.78 7.40
C TYR A 67 -19.21 14.34 7.62
N ASN A 68 -20.16 14.28 8.56
CA ASN A 68 -21.13 13.23 8.90
C ASN A 68 -20.62 12.02 9.69
#